data_AF-A0A382BYD8-F1
#
_entry.id   AF-A0A382BYD8-F1
#
_cell.length_a   1.000
_cell.length_b   1.000
_cell.length_c   1.000
_cell.angle_alpha   90.00
_cell.angle_beta   90.00
_cell.angle_gamma   90.00
#
_symmetry.space_group_name_H-M   'P 1'
#
loop_
_entity.id
_entity.type
_entity.pdbx_description
1 polymer ?
#
loop_
_entity_poly.entity_id
_entity_poly.type
_entity_poly.pdbx_seq_one_letter_code
_entity_poly.pdbx_strand_id
1 'polypeptide(L)'
;MQITVKEIQFYVREMPMRMPFKFGNVTIDSQTALHVAMDVELAYGRQARGWAADMLAPRWFDKDPNKTVAEGIRNLVEGAYAAAEAYRAGGRQNGFALWRAGYEAGQAWGLAQGVDPLLASNGGALMERAMIDGLGVALYRPYFSLLQDNVLALDLAQIHPELAGVELSALLPPAPLRSLHIRHTVGLVDPIRTVDIADDDRLHDGLPQSVQEYVTEQGVRYLKVKIGGDPVADFERLRQIADLLDEVSFDYHISLDGNEQYSDAGDLSVLLERLEERLPVFYGRILYIEQPLDRSISLDAGLAGDIRGIAAKRPMLIDESDETLETFRQALELGYTGVSSKSCKGLIKALANYALVHQLNDTGRDCFITAEDLTTVPVVALQQDLV
;
A
#
# COMPACT_ATOMS: atom_id res chain seq x y z
N MET A 1 -6.40 -18.68 19.35
CA MET A 1 -5.33 -19.73 19.44
C MET A 1 -4.17 -19.20 20.27
N GLN A 2 -3.38 -20.06 20.94
CA GLN A 2 -2.15 -19.65 21.65
C GLN A 2 -0.91 -20.13 20.87
N ILE A 3 0.09 -19.27 20.75
CA ILE A 3 1.24 -19.38 19.87
C ILE A 3 2.48 -18.91 20.64
N THR A 4 3.61 -19.57 20.41
CA THR A 4 4.94 -19.10 20.85
C THR A 4 5.83 -18.93 19.62
N VAL A 5 6.58 -17.84 19.54
CA VAL A 5 7.62 -17.66 18.51
C VAL A 5 8.95 -18.18 19.04
N LYS A 6 9.60 -19.07 18.29
CA LYS A 6 10.82 -19.78 18.73
C LYS A 6 12.09 -19.19 18.14
N GLU A 7 12.10 -19.02 16.82
CA GLU A 7 13.23 -18.50 16.06
C GLU A 7 12.71 -17.56 14.97
N ILE A 8 13.48 -16.50 14.70
CA ILE A 8 13.26 -15.60 13.57
C ILE A 8 14.59 -15.46 12.85
N GLN A 9 14.60 -15.73 11.54
CA GLN A 9 15.79 -15.64 10.69
C GLN A 9 15.53 -14.64 9.57
N PHE A 10 16.55 -13.85 9.23
CA PHE A 10 16.48 -12.85 8.17
C PHE A 10 17.38 -13.25 7.01
N TYR A 11 16.90 -13.03 5.78
CA TYR A 11 17.65 -13.26 4.56
C TYR A 11 17.51 -12.06 3.63
N VAL A 12 18.55 -11.76 2.88
CA VAL A 12 18.56 -10.66 1.92
C VAL A 12 18.66 -11.23 0.51
N ARG A 13 17.86 -10.68 -0.40
CA ARG A 13 17.90 -11.03 -1.81
C ARG A 13 17.93 -9.77 -2.66
N GLU A 14 18.93 -9.66 -3.52
CA GLU A 14 18.95 -8.67 -4.59
C GLU A 14 18.03 -9.09 -5.74
N MET A 15 17.27 -8.14 -6.24
CA MET A 15 16.28 -8.34 -7.30
C MET A 15 16.51 -7.29 -8.39
N PRO A 16 17.19 -7.67 -9.49
CA PRO A 16 17.35 -6.76 -10.61
C PRO A 16 15.98 -6.45 -11.22
N MET A 17 15.76 -5.19 -11.55
CA MET A 17 14.59 -4.79 -12.33
C MET A 17 14.80 -5.15 -13.79
N ARG A 18 13.70 -5.46 -14.49
CA ARG A 18 13.73 -5.64 -15.95
C ARG A 18 14.10 -4.35 -16.67
N MET A 19 13.55 -3.22 -16.19
CA MET A 19 13.77 -1.88 -16.70
C MET A 19 14.09 -0.96 -15.52
N PRO A 20 14.95 0.05 -15.70
CA PRO A 20 15.18 1.06 -14.68
C PRO A 20 13.87 1.76 -14.31
N PHE A 21 13.54 1.80 -13.02
CA PHE A 21 12.38 2.54 -12.54
C PHE A 21 12.80 3.95 -12.10
N LYS A 22 12.20 4.99 -12.69
CA LYS A 22 12.56 6.39 -12.42
C LYS A 22 11.52 7.08 -11.54
N PHE A 23 11.96 7.60 -10.39
CA PHE A 23 11.17 8.45 -9.49
C PHE A 23 11.85 9.82 -9.39
N GLY A 24 11.29 10.86 -10.01
CA GLY A 24 11.91 12.19 -10.03
C GLY A 24 13.33 12.14 -10.61
N ASN A 25 14.34 12.44 -9.79
CA ASN A 25 15.76 12.41 -10.16
C ASN A 25 16.49 11.09 -9.81
N VAL A 26 15.78 10.07 -9.29
CA VAL A 26 16.35 8.78 -8.90
C VAL A 26 16.01 7.72 -9.94
N THR A 27 17.01 6.94 -10.36
CA THR A 27 16.84 5.74 -11.19
C THR A 27 17.18 4.51 -10.34
N ILE A 28 16.31 3.50 -10.36
CA ILE A 28 16.44 2.26 -9.60
C ILE A 28 16.55 1.10 -10.58
N ASP A 29 17.70 0.42 -10.61
CA ASP A 29 17.96 -0.72 -11.49
C ASP A 29 17.80 -2.08 -10.78
N SER A 30 17.79 -2.07 -9.45
CA SER A 30 17.57 -3.23 -8.61
C SER A 30 16.95 -2.82 -7.28
N GLN A 31 16.22 -3.74 -6.66
CA GLN A 31 15.77 -3.59 -5.27
C GLN A 31 16.27 -4.75 -4.41
N THR A 32 16.54 -4.44 -3.15
CA THR A 32 16.86 -5.43 -2.13
C THR A 32 15.57 -5.85 -1.43
N ALA A 33 15.31 -7.15 -1.30
CA ALA A 33 14.23 -7.67 -0.47
C ALA A 33 14.76 -8.30 0.82
N LEU A 34 14.12 -7.95 1.94
CA LEU A 34 14.29 -8.61 3.22
C LEU A 34 13.25 -9.73 3.35
N HIS A 35 13.72 -10.96 3.55
CA HIS A 35 12.88 -12.12 3.82
C HIS A 35 13.01 -12.49 5.29
N VAL A 36 11.89 -12.90 5.89
CA VAL A 36 11.81 -13.40 7.25
C VAL A 36 11.31 -14.84 7.22
N ALA A 37 11.99 -15.71 7.96
CA ALA A 37 11.48 -17.01 8.36
C ALA A 37 11.17 -16.99 9.86
N MET A 38 9.97 -17.39 10.26
CA MET A 38 9.53 -17.42 11.64
C MET A 38 9.07 -18.81 12.03
N ASP A 39 9.72 -19.41 13.04
CA ASP A 39 9.27 -20.67 13.62
C ASP A 39 8.23 -20.41 14.72
N VAL A 40 7.03 -20.93 14.50
CA VAL A 40 5.90 -20.83 15.43
C VAL A 40 5.59 -22.19 16.06
N GLU A 41 5.23 -22.18 17.34
CA GLU A 41 4.81 -23.35 18.10
C GLU A 41 3.40 -23.14 18.66
N LEU A 42 2.47 -24.04 18.32
CA LEU A 42 1.11 -24.04 18.83
C LEU A 42 1.02 -24.73 20.19
N ALA A 43 -0.04 -24.45 20.95
CA ALA A 43 -0.26 -25.01 22.29
C ALA A 43 -0.19 -26.55 22.40
N TYR A 44 -0.46 -27.27 21.31
CA TYR A 44 -0.41 -28.74 21.25
C TYR A 44 0.95 -29.28 20.77
N GLY A 45 2.00 -28.43 20.75
CA GLY A 45 3.36 -28.80 20.35
C GLY A 45 3.60 -28.86 18.85
N ARG A 46 2.58 -28.60 18.02
CA ARG A 46 2.75 -28.54 16.57
C ARG A 46 3.56 -27.30 16.20
N GLN A 47 4.63 -27.51 15.46
CA GLN A 47 5.51 -26.45 14.98
C GLN A 47 5.42 -26.31 13.46
N ALA A 48 5.62 -25.10 12.97
CA ALA A 48 5.81 -24.82 11.56
C ALA A 48 6.66 -23.58 11.37
N ARG A 49 7.17 -23.43 10.15
CA ARG A 49 7.90 -22.25 9.70
C ARG A 49 7.03 -21.45 8.75
N GLY A 50 6.83 -20.17 9.07
CA GLY A 50 6.20 -19.20 8.20
C GLY A 50 7.21 -18.28 7.55
N TRP A 51 6.82 -17.67 6.44
CA TRP A 51 7.66 -16.79 5.64
C TRP A 51 6.97 -15.46 5.37
N ALA A 52 7.74 -14.39 5.26
CA ALA A 52 7.30 -13.12 4.68
C ALA A 52 8.46 -12.43 3.97
N ALA A 53 8.16 -11.48 3.10
CA ALA A 53 9.17 -10.65 2.48
C ALA A 53 8.63 -9.25 2.17
N ASP A 54 9.52 -8.27 2.18
CA ASP A 54 9.28 -6.91 1.70
C ASP A 54 10.48 -6.40 0.91
N MET A 55 10.21 -5.52 -0.07
CA MET A 55 11.26 -4.69 -0.64
C MET A 55 11.70 -3.61 0.34
N LEU A 56 13.01 -3.39 0.42
CA LEU A 56 13.62 -2.32 1.18
C LEU A 56 13.57 -1.03 0.35
N ALA A 57 12.41 -0.36 0.37
CA ALA A 57 12.15 0.86 -0.37
C ALA A 57 12.14 2.10 0.56
N PRO A 58 13.29 2.52 1.11
CA PRO A 58 13.34 3.52 2.19
C PRO A 58 12.72 4.86 1.82
N ARG A 59 12.85 5.30 0.56
CA ARG A 59 12.32 6.58 0.07
C ARG A 59 10.80 6.62 -0.05
N TRP A 60 10.14 5.46 -0.02
CA TRP A 60 8.69 5.42 0.03
C TRP A 60 8.19 5.68 1.46
N PHE A 61 8.86 5.08 2.46
CA PHE A 61 8.54 5.27 3.87
C PHE A 61 8.94 6.66 4.39
N ASP A 62 10.20 7.04 4.17
CA ASP A 62 10.79 8.25 4.74
C ASP A 62 11.41 9.10 3.62
N LYS A 63 10.78 10.25 3.38
CA LYS A 63 11.17 11.19 2.33
C LYS A 63 12.12 12.29 2.81
N ASP A 64 12.67 12.19 4.03
CA ASP A 64 13.64 13.17 4.52
C ASP A 64 14.83 13.27 3.53
N PRO A 65 15.03 14.43 2.87
CA PRO A 65 16.08 14.60 1.89
C PRO A 65 17.48 14.54 2.52
N ASN A 66 17.59 14.72 3.84
CA ASN A 66 18.86 14.66 4.56
C ASN A 66 19.31 13.23 4.86
N LYS A 67 18.42 12.24 4.78
CA LYS A 67 18.77 10.82 4.95
C LYS A 67 19.27 10.24 3.63
N THR A 68 20.33 9.45 3.68
CA THR A 68 20.81 8.68 2.53
C THR A 68 19.97 7.40 2.32
N VAL A 69 19.99 6.84 1.11
CA VAL A 69 19.32 5.55 0.83
C VAL A 69 19.87 4.44 1.73
N ALA A 70 21.19 4.42 1.94
CA ALA A 70 21.84 3.41 2.78
C ALA A 70 21.43 3.52 4.26
N GLU A 71 21.23 4.74 4.78
CA GLU A 71 20.67 4.96 6.12
C GLU A 71 19.24 4.46 6.21
N GLY A 72 18.39 4.79 5.23
CA GLY A 72 17.02 4.31 5.21
C GLY A 72 16.91 2.78 5.15
N ILE A 73 17.76 2.11 4.37
CA ILE A 73 17.83 0.63 4.34
C ILE A 73 18.21 0.09 5.72
N ARG A 74 19.21 0.68 6.40
CA ARG A 74 19.58 0.28 7.76
C ARG A 74 18.41 0.44 8.73
N ASN A 75 17.70 1.57 8.66
CA ASN A 75 16.54 1.83 9.51
C ASN A 75 15.45 0.76 9.31
N LEU A 76 15.13 0.38 8.06
CA LEU A 76 14.15 -0.69 7.80
C LEU A 76 14.57 -2.02 8.42
N VAL A 77 15.85 -2.40 8.30
CA VAL A 77 16.39 -3.63 8.87
C VAL A 77 16.39 -3.57 10.42
N GLU A 78 16.83 -2.47 11.02
CA GLU A 78 16.85 -2.28 12.47
C GLU A 78 15.45 -2.28 13.07
N GLY A 79 14.47 -1.63 12.42
CA GLY A 79 13.06 -1.68 12.81
C GLY A 79 12.48 -3.10 12.74
N ALA A 80 12.86 -3.88 11.74
CA ALA A 80 12.49 -5.30 11.65
C ALA A 80 13.10 -6.12 12.81
N TYR A 81 14.35 -5.86 13.19
CA TYR A 81 14.95 -6.50 14.38
C TYR A 81 14.24 -6.11 15.69
N ALA A 82 13.87 -4.83 15.85
CA ALA A 82 13.13 -4.38 17.02
C ALA A 82 11.78 -5.09 17.17
N ALA A 83 11.02 -5.21 16.07
CA ALA A 83 9.76 -5.96 16.06
C ALA A 83 9.99 -7.46 16.34
N ALA A 84 11.00 -8.08 15.70
CA ALA A 84 11.32 -9.49 15.90
C ALA A 84 11.63 -9.83 17.36
N GLU A 85 12.36 -8.97 18.07
CA GLU A 85 12.68 -9.18 19.48
C GLU A 85 11.43 -9.19 20.35
N ALA A 86 10.47 -8.29 20.08
CA ALA A 86 9.19 -8.28 20.78
C ALA A 86 8.38 -9.56 20.53
N TYR A 87 8.34 -10.06 19.30
CA TYR A 87 7.70 -11.34 18.97
C TYR A 87 8.36 -12.52 19.72
N ARG A 88 9.69 -12.57 19.81
CA ARG A 88 10.43 -13.60 20.55
C ARG A 88 10.19 -13.52 22.06
N ALA A 89 10.16 -12.31 22.61
CA ALA A 89 9.98 -12.06 24.03
C ALA A 89 8.53 -12.25 24.51
N GLY A 90 7.55 -12.22 23.60
CA GLY A 90 6.12 -12.28 23.92
C GLY A 90 5.67 -13.57 24.64
N GLY A 91 6.46 -14.64 24.55
CA GLY A 91 6.11 -15.93 25.15
C GLY A 91 4.88 -16.57 24.51
N ARG A 92 4.10 -17.31 25.30
CA ARG A 92 2.88 -17.97 24.81
C ARG A 92 1.68 -17.02 24.89
N GLN A 93 1.21 -16.55 23.74
CA GLN A 93 0.15 -15.54 23.60
C GLN A 93 -0.77 -15.84 22.42
N ASN A 94 -1.87 -15.09 22.25
CA ASN A 94 -2.61 -15.11 20.99
C ASN A 94 -1.92 -14.24 19.92
N GLY A 95 -2.29 -14.43 18.65
CA GLY A 95 -1.65 -13.74 17.53
C GLY A 95 -1.81 -12.23 17.59
N PHE A 96 -2.98 -11.72 18.00
CA PHE A 96 -3.24 -10.29 18.13
C PHE A 96 -2.37 -9.62 19.22
N ALA A 97 -2.14 -10.30 20.34
CA ALA A 97 -1.28 -9.82 21.40
C ALA A 97 0.19 -9.77 20.97
N LEU A 98 0.67 -10.78 20.22
CA LEU A 98 2.03 -10.77 19.64
C LEU A 98 2.19 -9.64 18.63
N TRP A 99 1.21 -9.46 17.75
CA TRP A 99 1.17 -8.35 16.81
C TRP A 99 1.28 -7.00 17.50
N ARG A 100 0.45 -6.77 18.52
CA ARG A 100 0.44 -5.52 19.28
C ARG A 100 1.80 -5.22 19.89
N ALA A 101 2.41 -6.21 20.54
CA ALA A 101 3.73 -6.06 21.13
C ALA A 101 4.80 -5.69 20.08
N GLY A 102 4.74 -6.31 18.88
CA GLY A 102 5.63 -5.98 17.78
C GLY A 102 5.40 -4.58 17.19
N TYR A 103 4.15 -4.18 17.00
CA TYR A 103 3.79 -2.82 16.57
C TYR A 103 4.29 -1.78 17.57
N GLU A 104 4.00 -1.94 18.86
CA GLU A 104 4.41 -1.03 19.92
C GLU A 104 5.94 -0.94 20.04
N ALA A 105 6.65 -2.07 19.91
CA ALA A 105 8.11 -2.08 19.91
C ALA A 105 8.71 -1.34 18.70
N GLY A 106 8.12 -1.53 17.52
CA GLY A 106 8.50 -0.81 16.31
C GLY A 106 8.31 0.70 16.47
N GLN A 107 7.14 1.14 16.95
CA GLN A 107 6.84 2.54 17.23
C GLN A 107 7.78 3.16 18.28
N ALA A 108 8.05 2.44 19.38
CA ALA A 108 8.96 2.91 20.42
C ALA A 108 10.41 3.03 19.91
N TRP A 109 10.88 2.06 19.13
CA TRP A 109 12.17 2.14 18.45
C TRP A 109 12.20 3.32 17.49
N GLY A 110 11.15 3.51 16.70
CA GLY A 110 11.07 4.54 15.69
C GLY A 110 11.18 5.95 16.28
N LEU A 111 10.44 6.18 17.36
CA LEU A 111 10.52 7.42 18.14
C LEU A 111 11.94 7.65 18.69
N ALA A 112 12.61 6.62 19.20
CA ALA A 112 13.97 6.73 19.73
C ALA A 112 15.02 7.04 18.65
N GLN A 113 14.80 6.60 17.40
CA GLN A 113 15.71 6.83 16.28
C GLN A 113 15.34 8.07 15.43
N GLY A 114 14.22 8.74 15.70
CA GLY A 114 13.76 9.87 14.89
C GLY A 114 13.40 9.46 13.45
N VAL A 115 12.80 8.27 13.30
CA VAL A 115 12.27 7.80 12.01
C VAL A 115 10.76 7.96 11.95
N ASP A 116 10.26 8.09 10.74
CA ASP A 116 8.84 8.25 10.44
C ASP A 116 8.00 7.08 11.02
N PRO A 117 6.80 7.32 11.61
CA PRO A 117 5.97 6.26 12.18
C PRO A 117 5.52 5.20 11.16
N LEU A 118 5.41 5.56 9.87
CA LEU A 118 5.15 4.61 8.79
C LEU A 118 6.32 3.62 8.64
N LEU A 119 7.56 4.12 8.64
CA LEU A 119 8.77 3.29 8.61
C LEU A 119 8.84 2.39 9.84
N ALA A 120 8.57 2.96 11.01
CA ALA A 120 8.60 2.25 12.29
C ALA A 120 7.61 1.08 12.36
N SER A 121 6.52 1.13 11.60
CA SER A 121 5.51 0.06 11.51
C SER A 121 5.91 -1.09 10.59
N ASN A 122 6.84 -0.89 9.63
CA ASN A 122 7.13 -1.88 8.60
C ASN A 122 7.67 -3.20 9.17
N GLY A 123 8.54 -3.13 10.19
CA GLY A 123 9.04 -4.32 10.86
C GLY A 123 7.93 -5.19 11.46
N GLY A 124 6.94 -4.56 12.10
CA GLY A 124 5.76 -5.24 12.62
C GLY A 124 4.92 -5.88 11.52
N ALA A 125 4.68 -5.17 10.42
CA ALA A 125 3.95 -5.64 9.24
C ALA A 125 4.60 -6.88 8.58
N LEU A 126 5.94 -6.95 8.60
CA LEU A 126 6.68 -8.11 8.11
C LEU A 126 6.54 -9.32 9.06
N MET A 127 6.62 -9.10 10.37
CA MET A 127 6.51 -10.16 11.38
C MET A 127 5.10 -10.77 11.44
N GLU A 128 4.04 -9.96 11.33
CA GLU A 128 2.67 -10.48 11.35
C GLU A 128 2.39 -11.42 10.19
N ARG A 129 2.87 -11.11 8.98
CA ARG A 129 2.67 -11.96 7.80
C ARG A 129 3.43 -13.27 7.93
N ALA A 130 4.65 -13.24 8.47
CA ALA A 130 5.42 -14.46 8.75
C ALA A 130 4.74 -15.33 9.82
N MET A 131 4.18 -14.72 10.86
CA MET A 131 3.39 -15.41 11.87
C MET A 131 2.14 -16.06 11.28
N ILE A 132 1.39 -15.33 10.45
CA ILE A 132 0.13 -15.83 9.86
C ILE A 132 0.41 -16.96 8.87
N ASP A 133 1.45 -16.85 8.05
CA ASP A 133 1.88 -17.93 7.16
C ASP A 133 2.25 -19.20 7.97
N GLY A 134 3.04 -19.02 9.04
CA GLY A 134 3.42 -20.12 9.93
C GLY A 134 2.22 -20.79 10.59
N LEU A 135 1.20 -20.01 11.00
CA LEU A 135 -0.06 -20.53 11.51
C LEU A 135 -0.83 -21.34 10.46
N GLY A 136 -0.88 -20.86 9.22
CA GLY A 136 -1.52 -21.57 8.12
C GLY A 136 -0.91 -22.94 7.87
N VAL A 137 0.43 -22.98 7.80
CA VAL A 137 1.19 -24.23 7.67
C VAL A 137 0.98 -25.14 8.89
N ALA A 138 1.03 -24.58 10.11
CA ALA A 138 0.82 -25.33 11.35
C ALA A 138 -0.63 -25.79 11.55
N LEU A 139 -1.60 -25.28 10.80
CA LEU A 139 -3.00 -25.69 10.90
C LEU A 139 -3.50 -26.43 9.66
N TYR A 140 -2.70 -26.49 8.59
CA TYR A 140 -3.14 -26.91 7.24
C TYR A 140 -4.36 -26.11 6.76
N ARG A 141 -4.31 -24.78 6.93
CA ARG A 141 -5.40 -23.88 6.57
C ARG A 141 -4.89 -22.74 5.68
N PRO A 142 -5.65 -22.33 4.65
CA PRO A 142 -5.29 -21.19 3.83
C PRO A 142 -5.45 -19.88 4.61
N TYR A 143 -4.69 -18.87 4.19
CA TYR A 143 -4.60 -17.55 4.83
C TYR A 143 -5.98 -16.92 5.08
N PHE A 144 -6.82 -16.86 4.04
CA PHE A 144 -8.17 -16.31 4.11
C PHE A 144 -9.03 -16.95 5.22
N SER A 145 -8.98 -18.29 5.33
CA SER A 145 -9.75 -19.00 6.36
C SER A 145 -9.22 -18.77 7.77
N LEU A 146 -7.95 -18.39 7.95
CA LEU A 146 -7.45 -18.00 9.28
C LEU A 146 -8.05 -16.67 9.73
N LEU A 147 -8.22 -15.72 8.78
CA LEU A 147 -8.82 -14.41 9.02
C LEU A 147 -10.32 -14.53 9.26
N GLN A 148 -11.02 -15.28 8.41
CA GLN A 148 -12.46 -15.51 8.51
C GLN A 148 -12.85 -16.14 9.85
N ASP A 149 -12.07 -17.10 10.36
CA ASP A 149 -12.32 -17.75 11.65
C ASP A 149 -11.73 -17.00 12.85
N ASN A 150 -11.13 -15.83 12.62
CA ASN A 150 -10.45 -15.02 13.63
C ASN A 150 -9.45 -15.84 14.48
N VAL A 151 -8.62 -16.67 13.84
CA VAL A 151 -7.66 -17.57 14.54
C VAL A 151 -6.68 -16.80 15.42
N LEU A 152 -6.32 -15.59 14.99
CA LEU A 152 -5.44 -14.66 15.70
C LEU A 152 -6.08 -14.06 16.96
N ALA A 153 -7.40 -14.17 17.13
CA ALA A 153 -8.18 -13.49 18.15
C ALA A 153 -8.02 -11.96 18.07
N LEU A 154 -8.20 -11.41 16.86
CA LEU A 154 -8.24 -9.98 16.59
C LEU A 154 -9.36 -9.34 17.42
N ASP A 155 -9.01 -8.24 18.08
CA ASP A 155 -9.93 -7.36 18.79
C ASP A 155 -9.81 -5.96 18.18
N LEU A 156 -10.61 -5.74 17.13
CA LEU A 156 -10.55 -4.52 16.33
C LEU A 156 -10.94 -3.27 17.12
N ALA A 157 -11.70 -3.41 18.20
CA ALA A 157 -12.10 -2.32 19.08
C ALA A 157 -10.90 -1.67 19.78
N GLN A 158 -9.79 -2.39 19.92
CA GLN A 158 -8.55 -1.85 20.45
C GLN A 158 -7.70 -1.10 19.40
N ILE A 159 -8.17 -1.04 18.15
CA ILE A 159 -7.61 -0.20 17.08
C ILE A 159 -8.57 0.96 16.82
N HIS A 160 -9.84 0.65 16.52
CA HIS A 160 -10.91 1.65 16.38
C HIS A 160 -12.03 1.31 17.36
N PRO A 161 -12.26 2.10 18.42
CA PRO A 161 -13.27 1.80 19.46
C PRO A 161 -14.69 1.53 18.93
N GLU A 162 -15.05 2.12 17.80
CA GLU A 162 -16.33 1.96 17.10
C GLU A 162 -16.57 0.51 16.65
N LEU A 163 -15.51 -0.28 16.48
CA LEU A 163 -15.55 -1.69 16.06
C LEU A 163 -15.86 -2.67 17.20
N ALA A 164 -16.32 -2.18 18.36
CA ALA A 164 -16.75 -3.04 19.46
C ALA A 164 -17.83 -4.03 19.04
N GLY A 165 -17.52 -5.34 19.15
CA GLY A 165 -18.42 -6.43 18.77
C GLY A 165 -18.52 -6.71 17.27
N VAL A 166 -17.69 -6.05 16.45
CA VAL A 166 -17.61 -6.33 15.01
C VAL A 166 -16.81 -7.61 14.79
N GLU A 167 -17.44 -8.56 14.11
CA GLU A 167 -16.83 -9.83 13.73
C GLU A 167 -16.38 -9.78 12.27
N LEU A 168 -15.10 -10.05 11.99
CA LEU A 168 -14.57 -10.05 10.62
C LEU A 168 -15.30 -11.01 9.69
N SER A 169 -15.77 -12.15 10.22
CA SER A 169 -16.55 -13.13 9.45
C SER A 169 -17.85 -12.57 8.88
N ALA A 170 -18.42 -11.54 9.49
CA ALA A 170 -19.63 -10.86 9.00
C ALA A 170 -19.32 -9.86 7.87
N LEU A 171 -18.06 -9.41 7.75
CA LEU A 171 -17.64 -8.38 6.80
C LEU A 171 -16.87 -8.93 5.60
N LEU A 172 -16.13 -10.03 5.80
CA LEU A 172 -15.39 -10.70 4.74
C LEU A 172 -16.35 -11.51 3.85
N PRO A 173 -16.07 -11.62 2.54
CA PRO A 173 -16.86 -12.49 1.67
C PRO A 173 -16.76 -13.95 2.14
N PRO A 174 -17.72 -14.82 1.77
CA PRO A 174 -17.69 -16.22 2.18
C PRO A 174 -16.52 -17.02 1.60
N ALA A 175 -15.88 -16.53 0.53
CA ALA A 175 -14.72 -17.12 -0.11
C ALA A 175 -13.85 -16.05 -0.79
N PRO A 176 -12.55 -16.31 -1.02
CA PRO A 176 -11.68 -15.42 -1.78
C PRO A 176 -12.19 -15.16 -3.20
N LEU A 177 -11.86 -13.98 -3.73
CA LEU A 177 -12.11 -13.67 -5.14
C LEU A 177 -11.28 -14.58 -6.04
N ARG A 178 -11.85 -15.00 -7.17
CA ARG A 178 -11.18 -15.86 -8.16
C ARG A 178 -10.46 -15.07 -9.26
N SER A 179 -10.69 -13.77 -9.31
CA SER A 179 -10.14 -12.84 -10.30
C SER A 179 -10.10 -11.44 -9.70
N LEU A 180 -9.09 -10.67 -10.08
CA LEU A 180 -8.94 -9.27 -9.72
C LEU A 180 -8.49 -8.47 -10.95
N HIS A 181 -8.71 -7.17 -10.91
CA HIS A 181 -8.13 -6.25 -11.89
C HIS A 181 -6.75 -5.83 -11.40
N ILE A 182 -5.76 -5.87 -12.28
CA ILE A 182 -4.45 -5.26 -12.05
C ILE A 182 -4.54 -3.79 -12.48
N ARG A 183 -4.14 -2.87 -11.61
CA ARG A 183 -3.93 -1.48 -11.98
C ARG A 183 -2.49 -1.28 -12.41
N HIS A 184 -2.27 -1.06 -13.70
CA HIS A 184 -0.95 -0.81 -14.25
C HIS A 184 -0.52 0.61 -13.91
N THR A 185 0.57 0.77 -13.15
CA THR A 185 1.12 2.09 -12.83
C THR A 185 1.79 2.71 -14.05
N VAL A 186 1.40 3.92 -14.38
CA VAL A 186 2.03 4.76 -15.40
C VAL A 186 2.77 5.89 -14.68
N GLY A 187 4.10 5.79 -14.65
CA GLY A 187 5.00 6.77 -14.08
C GLY A 187 5.00 8.10 -14.84
N LEU A 188 5.64 9.13 -14.29
CA LEU A 188 5.71 10.47 -14.89
C LEU A 188 6.55 10.52 -16.18
N VAL A 189 7.45 9.57 -16.37
CA VAL A 189 8.39 9.51 -17.50
C VAL A 189 8.20 8.28 -18.37
N ASP A 190 7.20 7.45 -18.08
CA ASP A 190 6.92 6.26 -18.87
C ASP A 190 6.50 6.65 -20.28
N PRO A 191 7.03 5.96 -21.31
CA PRO A 191 6.67 6.23 -22.70
C PRO A 191 5.20 5.89 -22.91
N ILE A 192 4.43 6.89 -23.34
CA ILE A 192 3.00 6.72 -23.61
C ILE A 192 2.85 5.91 -24.90
N ARG A 193 3.56 6.29 -25.96
CA ARG A 193 3.56 5.59 -27.24
C ARG A 193 4.86 4.83 -27.47
N THR A 194 4.80 3.75 -28.24
CA THR A 194 5.99 2.95 -28.58
C THR A 194 7.03 3.73 -29.37
N VAL A 195 6.61 4.74 -30.12
CA VAL A 195 7.51 5.62 -30.89
C VAL A 195 8.33 6.55 -29.99
N ASP A 196 7.91 6.76 -28.73
CA ASP A 196 8.62 7.60 -27.76
C ASP A 196 9.83 6.88 -27.15
N ILE A 197 9.98 5.57 -27.40
CA ILE A 197 11.11 4.77 -26.92
C ILE A 197 12.28 4.94 -27.89
N ALA A 198 13.39 5.49 -27.41
CA ALA A 198 14.62 5.58 -28.19
C ALA A 198 15.15 4.18 -28.55
N ASP A 199 15.77 4.05 -29.73
CA ASP A 199 16.27 2.75 -30.22
C ASP A 199 17.27 2.11 -29.25
N ASP A 200 18.13 2.92 -28.61
CA ASP A 200 19.14 2.45 -27.64
C ASP A 200 18.50 1.96 -26.31
N ASP A 201 17.29 2.42 -25.99
CA ASP A 201 16.54 2.04 -24.78
C ASP A 201 15.58 0.85 -25.03
N ARG A 202 15.40 0.43 -26.29
CA ARG A 202 14.42 -0.59 -26.65
C ARG A 202 14.86 -1.99 -26.19
N LEU A 203 14.00 -2.66 -25.44
CA LEU A 203 14.21 -4.05 -25.04
C LEU A 203 13.70 -5.04 -26.08
N HIS A 204 14.41 -6.16 -26.24
CA HIS A 204 14.09 -7.22 -27.20
C HIS A 204 13.74 -8.54 -26.51
N ASP A 205 13.05 -8.46 -25.37
CA ASP A 205 12.68 -9.62 -24.54
C ASP A 205 11.23 -10.09 -24.75
N GLY A 206 10.51 -9.49 -25.68
CA GLY A 206 9.14 -9.88 -26.06
C GLY A 206 8.06 -9.41 -25.08
N LEU A 207 8.37 -8.47 -24.20
CA LEU A 207 7.41 -7.87 -23.26
C LEU A 207 7.20 -6.37 -23.58
N PRO A 208 5.99 -5.83 -23.36
CA PRO A 208 5.70 -4.40 -23.54
C PRO A 208 6.64 -3.46 -22.80
N GLN A 209 6.85 -2.28 -23.37
CA GLN A 209 7.67 -1.20 -22.81
C GLN A 209 6.93 0.16 -22.79
N SER A 210 5.90 0.35 -23.63
CA SER A 210 5.05 1.55 -23.61
C SER A 210 3.64 1.29 -23.07
N VAL A 211 2.97 2.34 -22.58
CA VAL A 211 1.55 2.26 -22.17
C VAL A 211 0.70 1.71 -23.31
N GLN A 212 0.96 2.15 -24.54
CA GLN A 212 0.31 1.67 -25.76
C GLN A 212 0.41 0.14 -25.92
N GLU A 213 1.59 -0.45 -25.75
CA GLU A 213 1.79 -1.90 -25.85
C GLU A 213 1.07 -2.65 -24.71
N TYR A 214 1.16 -2.16 -23.46
CA TYR A 214 0.44 -2.78 -22.34
C TYR A 214 -1.09 -2.79 -22.56
N VAL A 215 -1.63 -1.70 -23.11
CA VAL A 215 -3.05 -1.54 -23.44
C VAL A 215 -3.49 -2.48 -24.57
N THR A 216 -2.70 -2.53 -25.65
CA THR A 216 -3.08 -3.23 -26.89
C THR A 216 -2.73 -4.72 -26.88
N GLU A 217 -1.57 -5.10 -26.35
CA GLU A 217 -1.06 -6.47 -26.37
C GLU A 217 -1.47 -7.27 -25.13
N GLN A 218 -1.43 -6.64 -23.95
CA GLN A 218 -1.72 -7.32 -22.67
C GLN A 218 -3.13 -7.07 -22.15
N GLY A 219 -3.90 -6.22 -22.81
CA GLY A 219 -5.28 -6.01 -22.44
C GLY A 219 -5.45 -5.25 -21.12
N VAL A 220 -4.48 -4.39 -20.73
CA VAL A 220 -4.61 -3.56 -19.53
C VAL A 220 -5.80 -2.61 -19.67
N ARG A 221 -6.67 -2.58 -18.64
CA ARG A 221 -7.90 -1.76 -18.59
C ARG A 221 -7.98 -0.82 -17.40
N TYR A 222 -7.18 -1.07 -16.37
CA TYR A 222 -7.11 -0.20 -15.21
C TYR A 222 -5.71 0.37 -15.11
N LEU A 223 -5.60 1.68 -15.01
CA LEU A 223 -4.32 2.39 -14.93
C LEU A 223 -4.25 3.22 -13.64
N LYS A 224 -3.08 3.28 -13.04
CA LYS A 224 -2.76 4.19 -11.93
C LYS A 224 -1.78 5.22 -12.47
N VAL A 225 -2.25 6.42 -12.77
CA VAL A 225 -1.48 7.43 -13.49
C VAL A 225 -0.88 8.43 -12.51
N LYS A 226 0.45 8.56 -12.50
CA LYS A 226 1.15 9.50 -11.63
C LYS A 226 0.89 10.95 -12.08
N ILE A 227 0.69 11.85 -11.12
CA ILE A 227 0.66 13.31 -11.30
C ILE A 227 1.79 13.95 -10.47
N GLY A 228 2.39 15.01 -11.00
CA GLY A 228 3.67 15.56 -10.58
C GLY A 228 3.61 16.86 -9.78
N GLY A 229 2.42 17.41 -9.52
CA GLY A 229 2.28 18.65 -8.74
C GLY A 229 2.30 19.93 -9.59
N ASP A 230 2.31 19.81 -10.91
CA ASP A 230 2.22 20.95 -11.84
C ASP A 230 0.94 20.80 -12.68
N PRO A 231 -0.11 21.59 -12.42
CA PRO A 231 -1.39 21.46 -13.10
C PRO A 231 -1.32 21.59 -14.62
N VAL A 232 -0.33 22.30 -15.16
CA VAL A 232 -0.15 22.46 -16.62
C VAL A 232 0.52 21.23 -17.19
N ALA A 233 1.64 20.81 -16.62
CA ALA A 233 2.37 19.63 -17.09
C ALA A 233 1.56 18.34 -16.92
N ASP A 234 0.89 18.20 -15.78
CA ASP A 234 0.03 17.05 -15.48
C ASP A 234 -1.16 16.98 -16.43
N PHE A 235 -1.80 18.11 -16.72
CA PHE A 235 -2.88 18.14 -17.71
C PHE A 235 -2.40 17.68 -19.09
N GLU A 236 -1.26 18.16 -19.58
CA GLU A 236 -0.75 17.77 -20.90
C GLU A 236 -0.35 16.29 -20.96
N ARG A 237 0.19 15.73 -19.87
CA ARG A 237 0.47 14.29 -19.79
C ARG A 237 -0.82 13.48 -19.79
N LEU A 238 -1.80 13.85 -18.95
CA LEU A 238 -3.09 13.18 -18.88
C LEU A 238 -3.86 13.27 -20.19
N ARG A 239 -3.77 14.39 -20.91
CA ARG A 239 -4.34 14.56 -22.25
C ARG A 239 -3.75 13.56 -23.25
N GLN A 240 -2.44 13.36 -23.27
CA GLN A 240 -1.80 12.37 -24.15
C GLN A 240 -2.20 10.93 -23.82
N ILE A 241 -2.36 10.61 -22.54
CA ILE A 241 -2.85 9.30 -22.11
C ILE A 241 -4.32 9.12 -22.50
N ALA A 242 -5.15 10.15 -22.32
CA ALA A 242 -6.55 10.15 -22.75
C ALA A 242 -6.66 9.93 -24.27
N ASP A 243 -5.87 10.68 -25.08
CA ASP A 243 -5.83 10.51 -26.53
C ASP A 243 -5.49 9.06 -26.94
N LEU A 244 -4.50 8.44 -26.28
CA LEU A 244 -4.15 7.03 -26.50
C LEU A 244 -5.29 6.09 -26.13
N LEU A 245 -5.96 6.33 -25.00
CA LEU A 245 -7.04 5.47 -24.52
C LEU A 245 -8.34 5.64 -25.33
N ASP A 246 -8.54 6.78 -25.96
CA ASP A 246 -9.67 7.02 -26.87
C ASP A 246 -9.47 6.31 -28.24
N GLU A 247 -8.24 5.97 -28.60
CA GLU A 247 -7.94 5.17 -29.80
C GLU A 247 -8.34 3.69 -29.64
N VAL A 248 -8.53 3.20 -28.42
CA VAL A 248 -8.84 1.80 -28.14
C VAL A 248 -10.33 1.59 -27.85
N SER A 249 -10.89 0.52 -28.39
CA SER A 249 -12.35 0.28 -28.40
C SER A 249 -12.90 -0.38 -27.13
N PHE A 250 -12.21 -0.26 -25.99
CA PHE A 250 -12.56 -0.97 -24.76
C PHE A 250 -12.77 -0.01 -23.59
N ASP A 251 -13.50 -0.48 -22.58
CA ASP A 251 -13.74 0.27 -21.35
C ASP A 251 -12.47 0.34 -20.49
N TYR A 252 -12.17 1.50 -19.91
CA TYR A 252 -11.03 1.70 -19.03
C TYR A 252 -11.41 2.50 -17.79
N HIS A 253 -10.62 2.35 -16.74
CA HIS A 253 -10.71 3.13 -15.51
C HIS A 253 -9.32 3.57 -15.07
N ILE A 254 -9.25 4.71 -14.39
CA ILE A 254 -7.99 5.24 -13.88
C ILE A 254 -8.09 5.62 -12.42
N SER A 255 -6.99 5.53 -11.70
CA SER A 255 -6.74 6.34 -10.51
C SER A 255 -5.64 7.36 -10.82
N LEU A 256 -5.72 8.52 -10.19
CA LEU A 256 -4.60 9.47 -10.17
C LEU A 256 -3.80 9.27 -8.89
N ASP A 257 -2.49 9.34 -8.96
CA ASP A 257 -1.62 9.19 -7.78
C ASP A 257 -0.61 10.33 -7.77
N GLY A 258 -0.77 11.23 -6.80
CA GLY A 258 0.12 12.38 -6.66
C GLY A 258 1.35 12.11 -5.82
N ASN A 259 1.45 10.98 -5.11
CA ASN A 259 2.65 10.58 -4.37
C ASN A 259 3.28 11.72 -3.55
N GLU A 260 2.44 12.53 -2.90
CA GLU A 260 2.79 13.72 -2.12
C GLU A 260 3.39 14.91 -2.92
N GLN A 261 3.09 15.05 -4.21
CA GLN A 261 3.70 16.09 -5.06
C GLN A 261 3.01 17.46 -5.01
N TYR A 262 1.73 17.57 -4.63
CA TYR A 262 1.06 18.87 -4.53
C TYR A 262 1.29 19.53 -3.17
N SER A 263 2.05 20.63 -3.15
CA SER A 263 2.20 21.48 -1.97
C SER A 263 1.05 22.47 -1.76
N ASP A 264 0.11 22.55 -2.71
CA ASP A 264 -1.07 23.42 -2.66
C ASP A 264 -2.31 22.66 -3.20
N ALA A 265 -3.38 22.61 -2.40
CA ALA A 265 -4.64 21.96 -2.78
C ALA A 265 -5.40 22.72 -3.88
N GLY A 266 -5.18 24.03 -4.01
CA GLY A 266 -5.71 24.86 -5.09
C GLY A 266 -5.16 24.45 -6.45
N ASP A 267 -3.88 24.12 -6.54
CA ASP A 267 -3.27 23.63 -7.78
C ASP A 267 -3.89 22.31 -8.24
N LEU A 268 -4.13 21.38 -7.32
CA LEU A 268 -4.86 20.15 -7.62
C LEU A 268 -6.28 20.45 -8.11
N SER A 269 -6.97 21.41 -7.49
CA SER A 269 -8.31 21.84 -7.90
C SER A 269 -8.32 22.38 -9.34
N VAL A 270 -7.32 23.19 -9.72
CA VAL A 270 -7.15 23.71 -11.08
C VAL A 270 -6.95 22.57 -12.10
N LEU A 271 -6.15 21.56 -11.76
CA LEU A 271 -6.00 20.38 -12.62
C LEU A 271 -7.35 19.69 -12.85
N LEU A 272 -8.08 19.40 -11.77
CA LEU A 272 -9.36 18.66 -11.86
C LEU A 272 -10.42 19.42 -12.64
N GLU A 273 -10.54 20.75 -12.44
CA GLU A 273 -11.45 21.59 -13.22
C GLU A 273 -11.14 21.56 -14.70
N ARG A 274 -9.85 21.61 -15.06
CA ARG A 274 -9.43 21.53 -16.45
C ARG A 274 -9.70 20.16 -17.06
N LEU A 275 -9.49 19.08 -16.31
CA LEU A 275 -9.82 17.72 -16.76
C LEU A 275 -11.33 17.56 -16.98
N GLU A 276 -12.15 18.05 -16.05
CA GLU A 276 -13.61 18.00 -16.15
C GLU A 276 -14.13 18.76 -17.38
N GLU A 277 -13.62 19.97 -17.63
CA GLU A 277 -14.02 20.80 -18.77
C GLU A 277 -13.54 20.23 -20.12
N ARG A 278 -12.28 19.80 -20.19
CA ARG A 278 -11.58 19.53 -21.46
C ARG A 278 -11.54 18.05 -21.83
N LEU A 279 -11.58 17.17 -20.85
CA LEU A 279 -11.50 15.71 -21.01
C LEU A 279 -12.62 15.01 -20.20
N PRO A 280 -13.91 15.36 -20.40
CA PRO A 280 -15.01 14.93 -19.53
C PRO A 280 -15.17 13.41 -19.45
N VAL A 281 -14.89 12.68 -20.55
CA VAL A 281 -14.93 11.21 -20.57
C VAL A 281 -13.84 10.65 -19.66
N PHE A 282 -12.58 11.06 -19.86
CA PHE A 282 -11.44 10.63 -19.05
C PHE A 282 -11.61 11.00 -17.57
N TYR A 283 -12.08 12.23 -17.29
CA TYR A 283 -12.42 12.68 -15.94
C TYR A 283 -13.49 11.80 -15.30
N GLY A 284 -14.53 11.41 -16.07
CA GLY A 284 -15.56 10.47 -15.66
C GLY A 284 -15.05 9.06 -15.33
N ARG A 285 -13.87 8.67 -15.82
CA ARG A 285 -13.21 7.38 -15.55
C ARG A 285 -12.27 7.39 -14.35
N ILE A 286 -12.05 8.54 -13.71
CA ILE A 286 -11.27 8.65 -12.47
C ILE A 286 -12.06 8.01 -11.32
N LEU A 287 -11.54 6.92 -10.78
CA LEU A 287 -12.07 6.23 -9.62
C LEU A 287 -11.82 7.03 -8.33
N TYR A 288 -10.58 7.49 -8.15
CA TYR A 288 -10.13 8.26 -7.00
C TYR A 288 -8.77 8.92 -7.27
N ILE A 289 -8.36 9.78 -6.34
CA ILE A 289 -7.06 10.42 -6.29
C ILE A 289 -6.32 9.95 -5.03
N GLU A 290 -5.16 9.33 -5.22
CA GLU A 290 -4.30 8.77 -4.18
C GLU A 290 -3.22 9.76 -3.77
N GLN A 291 -3.14 9.99 -2.45
CA GLN A 291 -2.15 10.82 -1.76
C GLN A 291 -1.67 12.02 -2.59
N PRO A 292 -2.57 12.93 -3.00
CA PRO A 292 -2.16 14.00 -3.89
C PRO A 292 -1.30 15.04 -3.19
N LEU A 293 -1.61 15.35 -1.93
CA LEU A 293 -0.99 16.43 -1.16
C LEU A 293 0.28 15.97 -0.44
N ASP A 294 1.24 16.89 -0.32
CA ASP A 294 2.45 16.71 0.47
C ASP A 294 2.10 16.33 1.92
N ARG A 295 2.85 15.39 2.52
CA ARG A 295 2.57 14.88 3.87
C ARG A 295 2.55 15.96 4.95
N SER A 296 3.31 17.04 4.77
CA SER A 296 3.36 18.15 5.72
C SER A 296 2.04 18.92 5.82
N ILE A 297 1.17 18.79 4.81
CA ILE A 297 -0.13 19.48 4.73
C ILE A 297 -1.31 18.52 4.57
N SER A 298 -1.08 17.26 4.22
CA SER A 298 -2.12 16.27 3.89
C SER A 298 -3.13 16.07 5.02
N LEU A 299 -2.70 16.23 6.27
CA LEU A 299 -3.51 16.11 7.47
C LEU A 299 -3.68 17.44 8.24
N ASP A 300 -3.40 18.58 7.61
CA ASP A 300 -3.59 19.90 8.21
C ASP A 300 -5.10 20.23 8.32
N ALA A 301 -5.58 20.41 9.55
CA ALA A 301 -6.96 20.80 9.83
C ALA A 301 -7.36 22.15 9.19
N GLY A 302 -6.39 23.03 8.92
CA GLY A 302 -6.59 24.29 8.20
C GLY A 302 -7.04 24.09 6.75
N LEU A 303 -6.70 22.96 6.13
CA LEU A 303 -7.07 22.62 4.74
C LEU A 303 -8.35 21.79 4.62
N ALA A 304 -9.07 21.55 5.72
CA ALA A 304 -10.28 20.72 5.71
C ALA A 304 -11.40 21.29 4.80
N GLY A 305 -11.39 22.59 4.47
CA GLY A 305 -12.30 23.17 3.48
C GLY A 305 -11.95 22.73 2.06
N ASP A 306 -10.68 22.87 1.70
CA ASP A 306 -10.15 22.52 0.38
C ASP A 306 -10.23 21.01 0.12
N ILE A 307 -9.82 20.21 1.09
CA ILE A 307 -9.89 18.74 1.02
C ILE A 307 -11.33 18.28 0.78
N ARG A 308 -12.32 18.82 1.51
CA ARG A 308 -13.74 18.49 1.26
C ARG A 308 -14.22 18.97 -0.10
N GLY A 309 -13.80 20.16 -0.53
CA GLY A 309 -14.15 20.69 -1.85
C GLY A 309 -13.67 19.81 -3.00
N ILE A 310 -12.44 19.29 -2.89
CA ILE A 310 -11.86 18.37 -3.87
C ILE A 310 -12.52 16.99 -3.79
N ALA A 311 -12.67 16.45 -2.57
CA ALA A 311 -13.27 15.13 -2.34
C ALA A 311 -14.73 15.05 -2.84
N ALA A 312 -15.46 16.18 -2.83
CA ALA A 312 -16.80 16.28 -3.38
C ALA A 312 -16.85 16.15 -4.92
N LYS A 313 -15.75 16.49 -5.61
CA LYS A 313 -15.60 16.32 -7.06
C LYS A 313 -15.15 14.90 -7.41
N ARG A 314 -14.08 14.43 -6.76
CA ARG A 314 -13.54 13.07 -6.91
C ARG A 314 -13.05 12.53 -5.57
N PRO A 315 -13.34 11.25 -5.25
CA PRO A 315 -12.89 10.65 -3.99
C PRO A 315 -11.37 10.73 -3.83
N MET A 316 -10.93 11.02 -2.61
CA MET A 316 -9.51 11.06 -2.26
C MET A 316 -9.18 10.03 -1.19
N LEU A 317 -7.99 9.46 -1.28
CA LEU A 317 -7.46 8.56 -0.27
C LEU A 317 -6.07 8.96 0.22
N ILE A 318 -5.78 8.61 1.47
CA ILE A 318 -4.44 8.69 2.04
C ILE A 318 -3.67 7.38 1.81
N ASP A 319 -2.37 7.49 1.56
CA ASP A 319 -1.47 6.35 1.41
C ASP A 319 -0.19 6.51 2.24
N GLU A 320 0.77 7.31 1.79
CA GLU A 320 2.00 7.57 2.56
C GLU A 320 1.76 8.36 3.85
N SER A 321 0.68 9.15 3.93
CA SER A 321 0.30 9.79 5.20
C SER A 321 -0.39 8.84 6.17
N ASP A 322 -0.73 7.61 5.79
CA ASP A 322 -1.36 6.62 6.68
C ASP A 322 -0.34 5.97 7.64
N GLU A 323 0.25 6.78 8.51
CA GLU A 323 1.44 6.44 9.30
C GLU A 323 1.16 5.68 10.60
N THR A 324 0.01 5.91 11.26
CA THR A 324 -0.36 5.27 12.53
C THR A 324 -1.71 4.55 12.43
N LEU A 325 -2.11 3.82 13.47
CA LEU A 325 -3.42 3.18 13.54
C LEU A 325 -4.61 4.17 13.49
N GLU A 326 -4.42 5.41 13.95
CA GLU A 326 -5.48 6.42 14.05
C GLU A 326 -5.59 7.30 12.80
N THR A 327 -4.59 7.26 11.91
CA THR A 327 -4.44 8.27 10.86
C THR A 327 -5.62 8.29 9.88
N PHE A 328 -6.18 7.13 9.55
CA PHE A 328 -7.37 7.09 8.70
C PHE A 328 -8.58 7.77 9.33
N ARG A 329 -8.79 7.61 10.64
CA ARG A 329 -9.87 8.29 11.37
C ARG A 329 -9.71 9.81 11.31
N GLN A 330 -8.49 10.30 11.46
CA GLN A 330 -8.17 11.73 11.33
C GLN A 330 -8.44 12.23 9.90
N ALA A 331 -8.01 11.47 8.88
CA ALA A 331 -8.26 11.84 7.48
C ALA A 331 -9.75 11.90 7.14
N LEU A 332 -10.57 11.01 7.70
CA LEU A 332 -12.02 11.04 7.55
C LEU A 332 -12.65 12.34 8.08
N GLU A 333 -12.07 12.97 9.10
CA GLU A 333 -12.53 14.26 9.64
C GLU A 333 -12.24 15.41 8.67
N LEU A 334 -11.17 15.31 7.89
CA LEU A 334 -10.73 16.32 6.93
C LEU A 334 -11.46 16.25 5.58
N GLY A 335 -12.08 15.12 5.26
CA GLY A 335 -12.86 14.95 4.03
C GLY A 335 -12.32 13.87 3.09
N TYR A 336 -11.21 13.20 3.42
CA TYR A 336 -10.83 11.98 2.71
C TYR A 336 -11.91 10.91 2.89
N THR A 337 -12.09 10.09 1.87
CA THR A 337 -13.07 9.00 1.88
C THR A 337 -12.42 7.64 1.70
N GLY A 338 -11.14 7.59 1.31
CA GLY A 338 -10.40 6.35 1.15
C GLY A 338 -9.12 6.24 1.97
N VAL A 339 -8.63 5.01 2.08
CA VAL A 339 -7.29 4.68 2.57
C VAL A 339 -6.73 3.52 1.75
N SER A 340 -5.42 3.49 1.54
CA SER A 340 -4.77 2.36 0.87
C SER A 340 -4.52 1.19 1.84
N SER A 341 -4.57 -0.03 1.31
CA SER A 341 -4.02 -1.24 1.94
C SER A 341 -2.74 -1.63 1.23
N LYS A 342 -1.69 -1.96 2.01
CA LYS A 342 -0.40 -2.45 1.52
C LYS A 342 0.13 -3.49 2.49
N SER A 343 0.70 -4.57 1.98
CA SER A 343 1.30 -5.62 2.80
C SER A 343 2.40 -5.07 3.72
N CYS A 344 3.18 -4.12 3.22
CA CYS A 344 4.26 -3.47 3.97
C CYS A 344 3.79 -2.49 5.06
N LYS A 345 2.48 -2.12 5.07
CA LYS A 345 1.81 -1.34 6.14
C LYS A 345 1.09 -2.21 7.19
N GLY A 346 0.94 -3.50 6.91
CA GLY A 346 0.30 -4.47 7.81
C GLY A 346 -1.15 -4.75 7.46
N LEU A 347 -1.45 -6.04 7.34
CA LEU A 347 -2.77 -6.61 7.12
C LEU A 347 -3.71 -6.37 8.30
N ILE A 348 -3.24 -6.44 9.56
CA ILE A 348 -4.12 -6.23 10.72
C ILE A 348 -4.67 -4.79 10.73
N LYS A 349 -3.81 -3.80 10.43
CA LYS A 349 -4.22 -2.41 10.23
C LYS A 349 -5.19 -2.29 9.06
N ALA A 350 -4.89 -2.93 7.92
CA ALA A 350 -5.78 -2.91 6.75
C ALA A 350 -7.17 -3.51 7.04
N LEU A 351 -7.24 -4.61 7.80
CA LEU A 351 -8.51 -5.23 8.21
C LEU A 351 -9.31 -4.35 9.16
N ALA A 352 -8.64 -3.65 10.09
CA ALA A 352 -9.30 -2.68 10.96
C ALA A 352 -9.87 -1.50 10.16
N ASN A 353 -9.11 -0.98 9.21
CA ASN A 353 -9.59 0.08 8.30
C ASN A 353 -10.72 -0.41 7.39
N TYR A 354 -10.64 -1.63 6.86
CA TYR A 354 -11.72 -2.27 6.10
C TYR A 354 -13.00 -2.37 6.93
N ALA A 355 -12.90 -2.82 8.18
CA ALA A 355 -14.05 -2.91 9.06
C ALA A 355 -14.65 -1.55 9.41
N LEU A 356 -13.81 -0.54 9.63
CA LEU A 356 -14.24 0.85 9.85
C LEU A 356 -14.98 1.39 8.61
N VAL A 357 -14.45 1.15 7.41
CA VAL A 357 -15.12 1.52 6.14
C VAL A 357 -16.53 0.91 6.06
N HIS A 358 -16.68 -0.39 6.32
CA HIS A 358 -17.99 -1.05 6.27
C HIS A 358 -18.98 -0.43 7.28
N GLN A 359 -18.54 -0.22 8.52
CA GLN A 359 -19.39 0.38 9.54
C GLN A 359 -19.82 1.81 9.18
N LEU A 360 -18.91 2.61 8.62
CA LEU A 360 -19.23 3.95 8.15
C LEU A 360 -20.21 3.92 6.97
N ASN A 361 -20.06 2.97 6.06
CA ASN A 361 -20.94 2.82 4.91
C ASN A 361 -22.36 2.38 5.32
N ASP A 362 -22.48 1.54 6.34
CA ASP A 362 -23.79 1.17 6.93
C ASP A 362 -24.53 2.39 7.53
N THR A 363 -23.79 3.45 7.89
CA THR A 363 -24.38 4.74 8.32
C THR A 363 -24.67 5.72 7.19
N GLY A 364 -24.43 5.33 5.93
CA GLY A 364 -24.68 6.14 4.73
C GLY A 364 -23.52 7.02 4.28
N ARG A 365 -22.28 6.75 4.71
CA ARG A 365 -21.08 7.35 4.11
C ARG A 365 -20.65 6.55 2.88
N ASP A 366 -19.87 7.18 2.00
CA ASP A 366 -19.25 6.54 0.84
C ASP A 366 -17.73 6.45 1.04
N CYS A 367 -17.31 5.60 1.97
CA CYS A 367 -15.91 5.33 2.27
C CYS A 367 -15.42 4.08 1.55
N PHE A 368 -14.11 3.99 1.30
CA PHE A 368 -13.52 2.85 0.60
C PHE A 368 -12.10 2.54 1.08
N ILE A 369 -11.65 1.33 0.76
CA ILE A 369 -10.26 0.89 0.92
C ILE A 369 -9.84 0.22 -0.38
N THR A 370 -8.58 0.40 -0.78
CA THR A 370 -8.05 -0.15 -2.04
C THR A 370 -6.64 -0.68 -1.84
N ALA A 371 -6.33 -1.83 -2.44
CA ALA A 371 -5.00 -2.43 -2.36
C ALA A 371 -4.05 -1.69 -3.31
N GLU A 372 -2.98 -1.05 -2.83
CA GLU A 372 -2.08 -0.20 -3.62
C GLU A 372 -0.62 -0.65 -3.62
N ASP A 373 -0.35 -1.92 -3.27
CA ASP A 373 1.03 -2.36 -3.05
C ASP A 373 1.84 -2.48 -4.34
N LEU A 374 2.71 -1.50 -4.57
CA LEU A 374 3.70 -1.50 -5.67
C LEU A 374 5.05 -2.09 -5.22
N THR A 375 5.16 -2.49 -3.95
CA THR A 375 6.40 -3.01 -3.36
C THR A 375 6.43 -4.54 -3.31
N THR A 376 5.38 -5.19 -3.81
CA THR A 376 5.22 -6.64 -3.81
C THR A 376 5.94 -7.29 -4.98
N VAL A 377 6.87 -8.21 -4.68
CA VAL A 377 7.59 -9.03 -5.66
C VAL A 377 7.16 -10.50 -5.61
N PRO A 378 7.30 -11.26 -6.72
CA PRO A 378 6.95 -12.67 -6.76
C PRO A 378 7.68 -13.54 -5.71
N VAL A 379 7.19 -14.78 -5.55
CA VAL A 379 7.60 -15.83 -4.61
C VAL A 379 6.91 -15.74 -3.24
N VAL A 380 7.32 -14.84 -2.34
CA VAL A 380 6.78 -14.80 -0.97
C VAL A 380 5.75 -13.68 -0.81
N ALA A 381 6.16 -12.43 -1.03
CA ALA A 381 5.31 -11.26 -0.79
C ALA A 381 4.00 -11.31 -1.60
N LEU A 382 4.07 -11.69 -2.89
CA LEU A 382 2.90 -11.74 -3.77
C LEU A 382 1.77 -12.64 -3.26
N GLN A 383 2.08 -13.79 -2.68
CA GLN A 383 1.02 -14.70 -2.21
C GLN A 383 0.27 -14.13 -1.00
N GLN A 384 0.94 -13.30 -0.19
CA GLN A 384 0.38 -12.67 1.00
C GLN A 384 -0.41 -11.42 0.65
N ASP A 385 0.00 -10.71 -0.39
CA ASP A 385 -0.64 -9.48 -0.88
C ASP A 385 -1.97 -9.73 -1.62
N LEU A 386 -2.16 -10.96 -2.13
CA LEU A 386 -3.38 -11.38 -2.83
C LEU A 386 -4.52 -11.84 -1.90
N VAL A 387 -4.33 -11.77 -0.57
CA VAL A 387 -5.28 -12.30 0.43
C VAL A 387 -6.37 -11.31 0.79
#